data_AF-A0A960UW72-F1
#
_entry.id   AF-A0A960UW72-F1
#
_cell.length_a   1.000
_cell.length_b   1.000
_cell.length_c   1.000
_cell.angle_alpha   90.00
_cell.angle_beta   90.00
_cell.angle_gamma   90.00
#
_symmetry.space_group_name_H-M   'P 1'
#
loop_
_entity.id
_entity.type
_entity.pdbx_description
1 polymer ?
#
loop_
_entity_poly.entity_id
_entity_poly.type
_entity_poly.pdbx_seq_one_letter_code
_entity_poly.pdbx_strand_id
1 'polypeptide(L)'
;MEQTEQNATHRWIEIQDGKEKFQEIVKMLVEFDERTGRHDYAPLKECHYMRKAIAVGEAEHLRILVCAFPSFLYYVAAELNNCQGRVTTCWVHEDGIESERAEKRDEPDHPVHGITCMSDIFRRNEEIGEKERSELGTLLRSLMDRADGTAKDVLEQKGQAEEKKGKAKEKGEGGASRQK
;
A
#
# COMPACT_ATOMS: atom_id res chain seq x y z
N MET A 1 -12.06 -21.50 7.80
CA MET A 1 -11.95 -20.55 6.67
C MET A 1 -12.33 -19.19 7.20
N GLU A 2 -11.46 -18.59 8.00
CA GLU A 2 -11.83 -17.48 8.88
C GLU A 2 -10.91 -16.29 8.62
N GLN A 3 -11.52 -15.29 7.97
CA GLN A 3 -11.23 -13.85 8.02
C GLN A 3 -9.78 -13.40 7.79
N THR A 4 -9.47 -13.14 6.52
CA THR A 4 -8.58 -12.02 6.12
C THR A 4 -9.43 -10.85 5.61
N GLU A 5 -10.52 -10.53 6.32
CA GLU A 5 -11.07 -9.17 6.25
C GLU A 5 -10.16 -8.26 7.07
N GLN A 6 -8.97 -7.95 6.52
CA GLN A 6 -8.40 -6.66 6.82
C GLN A 6 -9.41 -5.66 6.26
N ASN A 7 -10.29 -5.16 7.12
CA ASN A 7 -11.02 -3.94 6.89
C ASN A 7 -9.98 -2.94 6.39
N ALA A 8 -10.02 -2.64 5.09
CA ALA A 8 -9.21 -1.61 4.50
C ALA A 8 -9.71 -0.30 5.10
N THR A 9 -9.23 0.02 6.30
CA THR A 9 -9.39 1.33 6.90
C THR A 9 -8.63 2.25 5.96
N HIS A 10 -9.40 2.94 5.13
CA HIS A 10 -8.91 3.88 4.14
C HIS A 10 -8.40 5.12 4.89
N ARG A 11 -7.24 4.95 5.51
CA ARG A 11 -6.59 5.88 6.42
C ARG A 11 -5.17 6.13 5.94
N TRP A 12 -4.76 7.40 5.99
CA TRP A 12 -3.42 7.80 5.64
C TRP A 12 -2.55 7.83 6.87
N ILE A 13 -1.44 7.10 6.85
CA ILE A 13 -0.45 7.06 7.91
C ILE A 13 0.80 7.78 7.46
N GLU A 14 1.39 8.59 8.31
CA GLU A 14 2.73 9.13 8.09
C GLU A 14 3.76 8.26 8.78
N ILE A 15 4.76 7.76 8.04
CA ILE A 15 5.87 7.00 8.63
C ILE A 15 6.81 7.99 9.31
N GLN A 16 6.72 8.06 10.64
CA GLN A 16 7.66 8.77 11.51
C GLN A 16 8.72 7.82 12.06
N ASP A 17 8.30 6.65 12.55
CA ASP A 17 9.19 5.58 13.04
C ASP A 17 9.46 4.55 11.94
N GLY A 18 10.73 4.14 11.79
CA GLY A 18 11.16 3.14 10.83
C GLY A 18 11.44 3.65 9.41
N LYS A 19 11.74 4.95 9.24
CA LYS A 19 12.09 5.52 7.92
C LYS A 19 13.30 4.84 7.29
N GLU A 20 14.32 4.53 8.08
CA GLU A 20 15.55 3.87 7.61
C GLU A 20 15.24 2.44 7.13
N LYS A 21 14.38 1.71 7.84
CA LYS A 21 13.92 0.37 7.41
C LYS A 21 13.07 0.43 6.15
N PHE A 22 12.20 1.43 6.03
CA PHE A 22 11.48 1.68 4.80
C PHE A 22 12.46 1.95 3.63
N GLN A 23 13.48 2.79 3.84
CA GLN A 23 14.50 3.06 2.83
C GLN A 23 15.32 1.82 2.46
N GLU A 24 15.68 0.96 3.43
CA GLU A 24 16.32 -0.34 3.15
C GLU A 24 15.47 -1.22 2.22
N ILE A 25 14.16 -1.31 2.46
CA ILE A 25 13.23 -2.04 1.60
C ILE A 25 13.22 -1.43 0.19
N VAL A 26 13.04 -0.12 0.07
CA VAL A 26 13.00 0.57 -1.24
C VAL A 26 14.32 0.41 -1.98
N LYS A 27 15.45 0.53 -1.28
CA LYS A 27 16.80 0.35 -1.83
C LYS A 27 16.96 -1.04 -2.43
N MET A 28 16.57 -2.08 -1.70
CA MET A 28 16.64 -3.46 -2.19
C MET A 28 15.81 -3.65 -3.46
N LEU A 29 14.60 -3.08 -3.52
CA LEU A 29 13.74 -3.16 -4.70
C LEU A 29 14.32 -2.39 -5.90
N VAL A 30 14.88 -1.21 -5.67
CA VAL A 30 15.56 -0.42 -6.72
C VAL A 30 16.78 -1.15 -7.27
N GLU A 31 17.62 -1.71 -6.41
CA GLU A 31 18.80 -2.48 -6.82
C GLU A 31 18.40 -3.75 -7.59
N PHE A 32 17.31 -4.40 -7.18
CA PHE A 32 16.75 -5.52 -7.91
C PHE A 32 16.29 -5.09 -9.32
N ASP A 33 15.51 -4.00 -9.42
CA ASP A 33 15.04 -3.47 -10.70
C ASP A 33 16.20 -3.08 -11.63
N GLU A 34 17.29 -2.56 -11.08
CA GLU A 34 18.53 -2.25 -11.81
C GLU A 34 19.22 -3.50 -12.32
N ARG A 35 19.41 -4.49 -11.45
CA ARG A 35 20.09 -5.74 -11.79
C ARG A 35 19.33 -6.57 -12.83
N THR A 36 17.99 -6.53 -12.82
CA THR A 36 17.17 -7.26 -13.80
C THR A 36 16.84 -6.45 -15.05
N GLY A 37 17.23 -5.18 -15.13
CA GLY A 37 16.84 -4.29 -16.23
C GLY A 37 15.35 -3.90 -16.25
N ARG A 38 14.61 -4.12 -15.14
CA ARG A 38 13.16 -3.85 -15.05
C ARG A 38 12.82 -2.39 -15.28
N HIS A 39 13.68 -1.51 -14.79
CA HIS A 39 13.54 -0.08 -14.93
C HIS A 39 13.62 0.41 -16.40
N ASP A 40 14.22 -0.36 -17.32
CA ASP A 40 14.39 0.06 -18.72
C ASP A 40 13.10 -0.04 -19.55
N TYR A 41 12.20 -0.94 -19.17
CA TYR A 41 10.92 -1.16 -19.84
C TYR A 41 9.71 -0.71 -19.02
N ALA A 42 9.95 -0.10 -17.85
CA ALA A 42 8.90 0.56 -17.09
C ALA A 42 8.32 1.74 -17.88
N PRO A 43 6.98 1.94 -17.90
CA PRO A 43 6.35 3.03 -18.65
C PRO A 43 6.82 4.43 -18.23
N LEU A 44 7.19 4.60 -16.95
CA LEU A 44 7.68 5.85 -16.36
C LEU A 44 9.05 5.60 -15.73
N LYS A 45 10.11 5.85 -16.49
CA LYS A 45 11.50 5.62 -16.05
C LYS A 45 11.89 6.57 -14.92
N GLU A 46 11.31 7.76 -14.90
CA GLU A 46 11.55 8.80 -13.91
C GLU A 46 11.16 8.31 -12.51
N CYS A 47 10.09 7.51 -12.39
CA CYS A 47 9.68 6.92 -11.11
C CYS A 47 10.76 6.04 -10.49
N HIS A 48 11.59 5.37 -11.30
CA HIS A 48 12.74 4.60 -10.81
C HIS A 48 13.75 5.51 -10.10
N TYR A 49 14.19 6.57 -10.78
CA TYR A 49 15.18 7.50 -10.23
C TYR A 49 14.64 8.28 -9.03
N MET A 50 13.34 8.60 -9.02
CA MET A 50 12.70 9.17 -7.83
C MET A 50 12.73 8.20 -6.65
N ARG A 51 12.34 6.93 -6.83
CA ARG A 51 12.44 5.90 -5.77
C ARG A 51 13.88 5.71 -5.31
N LYS A 52 14.85 5.77 -6.21
CA LYS A 52 16.28 5.75 -5.87
C LYS A 52 16.68 6.92 -5.00
N ALA A 53 16.22 8.14 -5.31
CA ALA A 53 16.46 9.31 -4.48
C ALA A 53 15.84 9.15 -3.08
N ILE A 54 14.60 8.64 -2.99
CA ILE A 54 13.94 8.32 -1.71
C ILE A 54 14.76 7.30 -0.90
N ALA A 55 15.32 6.27 -1.56
CA ALA A 55 16.07 5.19 -0.91
C ALA A 55 17.41 5.62 -0.29
N VAL A 56 17.99 6.73 -0.75
CA VAL A 56 19.32 7.19 -0.32
C VAL A 56 19.33 8.58 0.33
N GLY A 57 18.20 9.30 0.31
CA GLY A 57 18.06 10.60 0.94
C GLY A 57 18.17 10.53 2.47
N GLU A 58 18.47 11.66 3.11
CA GLU A 58 18.50 11.74 4.58
C GLU A 58 17.08 11.62 5.14
N ALA A 59 16.88 10.76 6.14
CA ALA A 59 15.56 10.44 6.70
C ALA A 59 14.84 11.66 7.30
N GLU A 60 15.59 12.64 7.79
CA GLU A 60 15.05 13.91 8.33
C GLU A 60 14.42 14.80 7.25
N HIS A 61 14.84 14.63 5.99
CA HIS A 61 14.31 15.36 4.83
C HIS A 61 13.22 14.58 4.10
N LEU A 62 12.89 13.38 4.59
CA LEU A 62 11.96 12.46 3.98
C LEU A 62 10.61 12.49 4.68
N ARG A 63 9.54 12.65 3.90
CA ARG A 63 8.16 12.49 4.32
C ARG A 63 7.52 11.35 3.55
N ILE A 64 6.92 10.39 4.24
CA ILE A 64 6.33 9.20 3.63
C ILE A 64 4.90 9.05 4.16
N LEU A 65 3.95 9.07 3.24
CA LEU A 65 2.54 8.87 3.50
C LEU A 65 2.09 7.56 2.87
N VAL A 66 1.33 6.79 3.63
CA VAL A 66 0.93 5.45 3.24
C VAL A 66 -0.55 5.25 3.48
N CYS A 67 -1.24 4.70 2.49
CA CYS A 67 -2.61 4.21 2.64
C CYS A 67 -2.62 2.71 2.37
N ALA A 68 -3.20 1.93 3.28
CA ALA A 68 -3.36 0.50 3.09
C ALA A 68 -4.53 0.19 2.14
N PHE A 69 -4.32 -0.80 1.28
CA PHE A 69 -5.34 -1.44 0.45
C PHE A 69 -5.45 -2.92 0.83
N PRO A 70 -6.53 -3.62 0.42
CA PRO A 70 -6.62 -5.06 0.59
C PRO A 70 -5.42 -5.80 0.00
N SER A 71 -5.19 -7.02 0.48
CA SER A 71 -4.17 -7.94 -0.06
C SER A 71 -2.73 -7.46 0.11
N PHE A 72 -2.39 -6.91 1.28
CA PHE A 72 -1.01 -6.49 1.60
C PHE A 72 -0.46 -5.41 0.64
N LEU A 73 -1.36 -4.67 -0.01
CA LEU A 73 -1.01 -3.57 -0.91
C LEU A 73 -1.04 -2.24 -0.16
N TYR A 74 -0.11 -1.37 -0.50
CA TYR A 74 0.02 -0.04 0.09
C TYR A 74 0.19 1.00 -1.02
N TYR A 75 -0.64 2.04 -1.03
CA TYR A 75 -0.28 3.25 -1.76
C TYR A 75 0.77 4.00 -0.97
N VAL A 76 1.91 4.29 -1.60
CA VAL A 76 2.96 5.10 -0.99
C VAL A 76 3.07 6.40 -1.76
N ALA A 77 3.01 7.52 -1.04
CA ALA A 77 3.37 8.84 -1.52
C ALA A 77 4.54 9.34 -0.70
N ALA A 78 5.67 9.64 -1.34
CA ALA A 78 6.89 10.06 -0.67
C ALA A 78 7.41 11.38 -1.22
N GLU A 79 7.94 12.21 -0.35
CA GLU A 79 8.62 13.46 -0.68
C GLU A 79 9.97 13.53 0.02
N LEU A 80 11.02 13.78 -0.75
CA LEU A 80 12.33 14.19 -0.25
C LEU A 80 12.49 15.67 -0.53
N ASN A 81 12.73 16.48 0.50
CA ASN A 81 12.86 17.93 0.38
C ASN A 81 14.02 18.44 1.23
N ASN A 82 15.04 18.99 0.56
CA ASN A 82 16.23 19.55 1.21
C ASN A 82 16.68 20.83 0.49
N CYS A 83 17.86 21.35 0.84
CA CYS A 83 18.39 22.59 0.26
C CYS A 83 18.71 22.49 -1.25
N GLN A 84 18.86 21.28 -1.80
CA GLN A 84 19.14 21.05 -3.22
C GLN A 84 17.87 21.00 -4.07
N GLY A 85 16.73 20.76 -3.45
CA GLY A 85 15.45 20.73 -4.13
C GLY A 85 14.48 19.73 -3.52
N ARG A 86 13.48 19.39 -4.33
CA ARG A 86 12.35 18.57 -3.91
C ARG A 86 12.02 17.52 -4.96
N VAL A 87 11.83 16.30 -4.49
CA VAL A 87 11.37 15.15 -5.28
C VAL A 87 10.13 14.61 -4.60
N THR A 88 9.02 14.55 -5.33
CA THR A 88 7.75 13.95 -4.85
C THR A 88 7.36 12.84 -5.81
N THR A 89 7.01 11.67 -5.29
CA THR A 89 6.65 10.51 -6.10
C THR A 89 5.63 9.63 -5.40
N CYS A 90 5.00 8.72 -6.13
CA CYS A 90 4.07 7.75 -5.58
C CYS A 90 4.15 6.42 -6.33
N TRP A 91 3.80 5.33 -5.64
CA TRP A 91 3.70 4.00 -6.23
C TRP A 91 2.81 3.10 -5.37
N VAL A 92 2.45 1.94 -5.90
CA VAL A 92 1.84 0.86 -5.12
C VAL A 92 2.95 -0.10 -4.69
N HIS A 93 3.02 -0.38 -3.40
CA HIS A 93 3.92 -1.34 -2.80
C HIS A 93 3.14 -2.60 -2.41
N GLU A 94 3.66 -3.76 -2.78
CA GLU A 94 3.14 -5.06 -2.37
C GLU A 94 4.06 -5.63 -1.29
N ASP A 95 3.49 -5.94 -0.12
CA ASP A 95 4.22 -6.54 0.98
C ASP A 95 4.20 -8.06 0.90
N GLY A 96 5.10 -8.60 0.08
CA GLY A 96 5.27 -10.04 -0.09
C GLY A 96 5.71 -10.76 1.19
N ILE A 97 6.38 -10.07 2.11
CA ILE A 97 6.83 -10.66 3.38
C ILE A 97 5.64 -10.92 4.30
N GLU A 98 4.73 -9.95 4.44
CA GLU A 98 3.49 -10.18 5.22
C GLU A 98 2.60 -11.23 4.57
N SER A 99 2.51 -11.26 3.24
CA SER A 99 1.80 -12.31 2.51
C SER A 99 2.38 -13.70 2.81
N GLU A 100 3.70 -13.86 2.71
CA GLU A 100 4.37 -15.13 2.98
C GLU A 100 4.25 -15.53 4.46
N ARG A 101 4.34 -14.58 5.41
CA ARG A 101 4.06 -14.86 6.84
C ARG A 101 2.66 -15.39 7.06
N ALA A 102 1.67 -14.87 6.34
CA ALA A 102 0.30 -15.36 6.44
C ALA A 102 0.18 -16.82 5.96
N GLU A 103 0.91 -17.20 4.91
CA GLU A 103 0.97 -18.58 4.41
C GLU A 103 1.77 -19.51 5.35
N LYS A 104 2.82 -18.98 5.99
CA LYS A 104 3.73 -19.69 6.89
C LYS A 104 3.38 -19.56 8.37
N ARG A 105 2.12 -19.25 8.68
CA ARG A 105 1.65 -19.00 10.06
C ARG A 105 1.90 -20.18 11.01
N ASP A 106 1.79 -21.41 10.51
CA ASP A 106 1.96 -22.63 11.31
C ASP A 106 3.42 -23.09 11.42
N GLU A 107 4.36 -22.35 10.81
CA GLU A 107 5.81 -22.63 10.83
C GLU A 107 6.55 -21.50 11.58
N PRO A 108 6.56 -21.48 12.92
CA PRO A 108 7.10 -20.36 13.71
C PRO A 108 8.61 -20.13 13.52
N ASP A 109 9.35 -21.18 13.14
CA ASP A 109 10.79 -21.11 12.89
C ASP A 109 11.13 -20.67 11.44
N HIS A 110 10.12 -20.38 10.61
CA HIS A 110 10.35 -19.92 9.24
C HIS A 110 11.05 -18.55 9.24
N PRO A 111 12.15 -18.34 8.47
CA PRO A 111 12.93 -17.10 8.50
C PRO A 111 12.15 -15.82 8.22
N VAL A 112 11.05 -15.92 7.46
CA VAL A 112 10.16 -14.81 7.09
C VAL A 112 9.61 -14.04 8.30
N HIS A 113 9.43 -14.72 9.44
CA HIS A 113 8.93 -14.11 10.67
C HIS A 113 9.93 -13.14 11.32
N GLY A 114 11.22 -13.24 10.96
CA GLY A 114 12.27 -12.35 11.45
C GLY A 114 12.54 -11.10 10.59
N ILE A 115 11.91 -11.00 9.41
CA ILE A 115 12.22 -9.94 8.42
C ILE A 115 11.25 -8.78 8.62
N THR A 116 11.72 -7.60 9.06
CA THR A 116 10.84 -6.41 9.15
C THR A 116 10.30 -6.00 7.78
N CYS A 117 9.00 -5.82 7.67
CA CYS A 117 8.31 -5.49 6.40
C CYS A 117 7.49 -4.19 6.45
N MET A 118 6.87 -3.83 5.33
CA MET A 118 6.05 -2.63 5.21
C MET A 118 4.86 -2.63 6.18
N SER A 119 4.22 -3.79 6.36
CA SER A 119 3.10 -3.96 7.28
C SER A 119 3.51 -3.76 8.73
N ASP A 120 4.72 -4.18 9.11
CA ASP A 120 5.27 -3.91 10.45
C ASP A 120 5.49 -2.40 10.65
N ILE A 121 6.05 -1.71 9.65
CA ILE A 121 6.30 -0.26 9.70
C ILE A 121 4.97 0.50 9.76
N PHE A 122 4.00 0.13 8.91
CA PHE A 122 2.67 0.75 8.88
C PHE A 122 1.94 0.64 10.22
N ARG A 123 1.99 -0.54 10.87
CA ARG A 123 1.31 -0.78 12.16
C ARG A 123 1.91 0.00 13.35
N ARG A 124 3.16 0.47 13.24
CA ARG A 124 3.84 1.25 14.30
C ARG A 124 3.58 2.75 14.24
N ASN A 125 2.96 3.22 13.17
CA ASN A 125 2.76 4.63 12.91
C ASN A 125 1.28 5.02 13.00
N GLU A 126 1.03 6.31 13.13
CA GLU A 126 -0.30 6.87 13.38
C GLU A 126 -0.90 7.51 12.14
N GLU A 127 -2.23 7.58 12.14
CA GLU A 127 -2.98 8.28 11.11
C GLU A 127 -2.64 9.78 11.13
N ILE A 128 -2.46 10.36 9.96
CA ILE A 128 -2.20 11.79 9.81
C ILE A 128 -3.47 12.58 10.14
N GLY A 129 -3.35 13.58 11.00
CA GLY A 129 -4.45 14.48 11.34
C GLY A 129 -4.81 15.44 10.20
N GLU A 130 -6.00 16.07 10.32
CA GLU A 130 -6.48 17.05 9.32
C GLU A 130 -5.53 18.25 9.17
N LYS A 131 -4.94 18.69 10.28
CA LYS A 131 -4.01 19.81 10.30
C LYS A 131 -2.76 19.47 9.51
N GLU A 132 -2.14 18.33 9.80
CA GLU A 132 -0.95 17.84 9.12
C GLU A 132 -1.21 17.61 7.64
N ARG A 133 -2.40 17.11 7.28
CA ARG A 133 -2.86 16.98 5.88
C ARG A 133 -2.97 18.34 5.19
N SER A 134 -3.43 19.38 5.89
CA SER A 134 -3.53 20.74 5.35
C SER A 134 -2.17 21.38 5.08
N GLU A 135 -1.13 21.00 5.85
CA GLU A 135 0.24 21.51 5.74
C GLU A 135 1.06 20.84 4.62
N LEU A 136 0.53 19.77 4.00
CA LEU A 136 1.22 19.05 2.93
C LEU A 136 1.51 19.93 1.70
N GLY A 137 2.50 19.55 0.89
CA GLY A 137 2.69 20.14 -0.42
C GLY A 137 1.47 19.87 -1.32
N THR A 138 1.16 20.79 -2.25
CA THR A 138 0.04 20.64 -3.20
C THR A 138 0.10 19.33 -3.97
N LEU A 139 1.31 18.89 -4.36
CA LEU A 139 1.48 17.65 -5.09
C LEU A 139 1.19 16.41 -4.23
N LEU A 140 1.68 16.35 -2.99
CA LEU A 140 1.37 15.25 -2.06
C LEU A 140 -0.14 15.14 -1.81
N ARG A 141 -0.82 16.26 -1.53
CA ARG A 141 -2.29 16.26 -1.38
C ARG A 141 -2.99 15.74 -2.63
N SER A 142 -2.57 16.21 -3.81
CA SER A 142 -3.17 15.76 -5.07
C SER A 142 -2.99 14.25 -5.30
N LEU A 143 -1.85 13.68 -4.91
CA LEU A 143 -1.60 12.24 -4.99
C LEU A 143 -2.51 11.48 -4.03
N MET A 144 -2.67 11.97 -2.80
CA MET A 144 -3.59 11.37 -1.83
C MET A 144 -5.03 11.40 -2.34
N ASP A 145 -5.51 12.55 -2.81
CA ASP A 145 -6.88 12.71 -3.27
C ASP A 145 -7.19 11.81 -4.49
N ARG A 146 -6.20 11.55 -5.35
CA ARG A 146 -6.33 10.61 -6.48
C ARG A 146 -6.46 9.16 -6.00
N ALA A 147 -5.66 8.77 -5.02
CA ALA A 147 -5.77 7.45 -4.42
C ALA A 147 -7.11 7.29 -3.67
N ASP A 148 -7.54 8.34 -2.97
CA ASP A 148 -8.83 8.37 -2.27
C ASP A 148 -10.02 8.23 -3.23
N GLY A 149 -9.97 8.91 -4.38
CA GLY A 149 -10.98 8.77 -5.43
C GLY A 149 -11.04 7.34 -5.98
N THR A 150 -9.87 6.76 -6.27
CA THR A 150 -9.77 5.38 -6.78
C THR A 150 -10.32 4.36 -5.77
N ALA A 151 -10.05 4.55 -4.48
CA ALA A 151 -10.55 3.67 -3.44
C ALA A 151 -12.08 3.67 -3.33
N LYS A 152 -12.70 4.86 -3.44
CA LYS A 152 -14.16 5.01 -3.43
C LYS A 152 -14.81 4.25 -4.59
N ASP A 153 -14.29 4.44 -5.80
CA ASP A 153 -14.81 3.77 -7.00
C ASP A 153 -14.75 2.24 -6.86
N VAL A 154 -13.66 1.70 -6.29
CA VAL A 154 -13.49 0.26 -6.06
C VAL A 154 -14.47 -0.27 -5.00
N LEU A 155 -14.69 0.47 -3.92
CA LEU A 155 -15.63 0.07 -2.86
C LEU A 155 -17.07 0.09 -3.37
N GLU A 156 -17.45 1.10 -4.16
CA GLU A 156 -18.77 1.17 -4.80
C GLU A 156 -19.02 0.00 -5.75
N GLN A 157 -18.03 -0.37 -6.55
CA GLN A 157 -18.13 -1.53 -7.45
C GLN A 157 -18.27 -2.86 -6.70
N LYS A 158 -17.54 -3.03 -5.58
CA LYS A 158 -17.66 -4.24 -4.74
C LYS A 158 -19.04 -4.35 -4.09
N GLY A 159 -19.58 -3.27 -3.53
CA GLY A 159 -20.93 -3.25 -2.95
C GLY A 159 -22.00 -3.66 -3.96
N GLN A 160 -21.93 -3.13 -5.19
CA GLN A 160 -22.85 -3.50 -6.27
C GLN A 160 -22.72 -4.98 -6.69
N ALA A 161 -21.51 -5.55 -6.65
CA ALA A 161 -21.27 -6.95 -6.99
C ALA A 161 -21.81 -7.91 -5.92
N GLU A 162 -21.69 -7.55 -4.65
CA GLU A 162 -22.21 -8.32 -3.51
C GLU A 162 -23.74 -8.29 -3.44
N GLU A 163 -24.38 -7.14 -3.68
CA GLU A 163 -25.84 -7.05 -3.79
C GLU A 163 -26.41 -7.91 -4.93
N LYS A 164 -25.71 -7.97 -6.07
CA LYS A 164 -26.10 -8.83 -7.20
C LYS A 164 -25.95 -10.31 -6.87
N LYS A 165 -24.91 -10.71 -6.14
CA LYS A 165 -24.71 -12.10 -5.67
C LYS A 165 -25.76 -12.49 -4.63
N GLY A 166 -26.12 -11.60 -3.71
CA GLY A 166 -27.19 -11.82 -2.73
C GLY A 166 -28.56 -12.07 -3.37
N LYS A 167 -28.97 -11.20 -4.31
CA LYS A 167 -30.24 -11.32 -5.05
C LYS A 167 -30.30 -12.55 -5.96
N ALA A 168 -29.15 -13.02 -6.47
CA ALA A 168 -29.08 -14.26 -7.26
C ALA A 168 -29.26 -15.51 -6.40
N LYS A 169 -28.78 -15.49 -5.15
CA LYS A 169 -28.89 -16.62 -4.20
C LYS A 169 -30.32 -16.77 -3.67
N GLU A 170 -31.02 -15.68 -3.36
CA GLU A 170 -32.44 -15.70 -2.96
C GLU A 170 -33.38 -16.20 -4.07
N LYS A 171 -33.06 -15.95 -5.35
CA LYS A 171 -33.85 -16.47 -6.48
C LYS A 171 -33.59 -17.95 -6.78
N GLY A 172 -32.48 -18.52 -6.31
CA GLY A 172 -32.12 -19.93 -6.50
C GLY A 172 -32.80 -20.90 -5.53
N GLU A 173 -33.14 -20.45 -4.32
CA GLU A 173 -33.72 -21.32 -3.27
C GLU A 173 -35.25 -21.44 -3.34
N GLY A 174 -35.94 -20.59 -4.13
CA GLY A 174 -37.40 -20.66 -4.32
C GLY A 174 -37.88 -21.67 -5.37
N GLY A 175 -36.98 -22.35 -6.09
CA GLY A 175 -37.31 -23.19 -7.26
C GLY A 175 -37.57 -24.68 -6.98
N ALA A 176 -37.32 -25.17 -5.77
CA ALA A 176 -37.39 -26.60 -5.46
C ALA A 176 -38.63 -26.95 -4.60
N SER A 177 -39.83 -26.58 -5.05
CA SER A 177 -41.05 -27.17 -4.48
C SER A 177 -42.19 -27.21 -5.50
N ARG A 178 -42.15 -28.23 -6.37
CA ARG A 178 -43.35 -28.80 -7.00
C ARG A 178 -43.06 -30.26 -7.35
N GLN A 179 -43.18 -31.09 -6.31
CA GLN A 179 -43.40 -32.53 -6.47
C GLN A 179 -44.90 -32.82 -6.34
N LYS A 180 -45.32 -33.78 -7.18
CA LYS A 180 -46.60 -34.50 -7.27
C LYS A 180 -47.67 -33.89 -8.14
#